data_AF-A0A554UQS8-F1
#
_entry.id   AF-A0A554UQS8-F1
#
_cell.length_a   1.000
_cell.length_b   1.000
_cell.length_c   1.000
_cell.angle_alpha   90.00
_cell.angle_beta   90.00
_cell.angle_gamma   90.00
#
_symmetry.space_group_name_H-M   'P 1'
#
loop_
_entity.id
_entity.type
_entity.pdbx_description
1 polymer ?
#
loop_
_entity_poly.entity_id
_entity_poly.type
_entity_poly.pdbx_seq_one_letter_code
_entity_poly.pdbx_strand_id
1 'polypeptide(L)' 'MISVEDWAEIRRLHRAEDVPIREVARRLGISRNTVRAALASDRPPQYQRQGRGSVADEYEPQIRVLLAEWPKMPAP' A
#
# COMPACT_ATOMS: atom_id res chain seq x y z
N MET A 1 0.15 -8.23 0.80
CA MET A 1 1.09 -7.20 0.31
C MET A 1 2.45 -7.58 0.85
N ILE A 2 3.50 -7.61 0.03
CA ILE A 2 4.86 -7.90 0.50
C ILE A 2 5.40 -6.72 1.29
N SER A 3 6.25 -6.96 2.28
CA SER A 3 6.94 -5.89 3.02
C SER A 3 7.95 -5.17 2.11
N VAL A 4 8.48 -4.04 2.59
CA VAL A 4 9.56 -3.33 1.87
C VAL A 4 10.84 -4.16 1.87
N GLU A 5 11.07 -4.92 2.94
CA GLU A 5 12.18 -5.85 3.12
C GLU A 5 12.09 -6.99 2.11
N ASP A 6 10.92 -7.63 1.99
CA ASP A 6 10.68 -8.71 1.00
C ASP A 6 10.88 -8.20 -0.42
N TRP A 7 10.40 -6.98 -0.73
CA TRP A 7 10.58 -6.35 -2.02
C TRP A 7 12.06 -6.11 -2.36
N ALA A 8 12.83 -5.61 -1.41
CA ALA A 8 14.27 -5.39 -1.57
C ALA A 8 15.02 -6.71 -1.76
N GLU A 9 14.66 -7.73 -1.00
CA GLU A 9 15.28 -9.06 -1.07
C GLU A 9 15.04 -9.74 -2.42
N ILE A 10 13.81 -9.68 -2.94
CA ILE A 10 13.49 -10.17 -4.30
C ILE A 10 14.38 -9.51 -5.35
N ARG A 11 14.56 -8.19 -5.27
CA ARG A 11 15.38 -7.43 -6.23
C ARG A 11 16.87 -7.76 -6.09
N ARG A 12 17.37 -7.94 -4.86
CA ARG A 12 18.75 -8.36 -4.60
C ARG A 12 19.03 -9.73 -5.23
N LEU A 13 18.21 -10.73 -4.91
CA LEU A 13 18.36 -12.10 -5.42
C LEU A 13 18.32 -12.16 -6.95
N HIS A 14 17.40 -11.44 -7.59
CA HIS A 14 17.29 -11.52 -9.05
C HIS A 14 18.28 -10.62 -9.80
N ARG A 15 18.46 -9.36 -9.38
CA ARG A 15 19.25 -8.38 -10.13
C ARG A 15 20.74 -8.39 -9.79
N ALA A 16 21.12 -8.75 -8.56
CA ALA A 16 22.52 -8.80 -8.14
C ALA A 16 23.10 -10.23 -8.21
N GLU A 17 22.30 -11.23 -7.88
CA GLU A 17 22.74 -12.64 -7.82
C GLU A 17 22.26 -13.49 -9.01
N ASP A 18 21.56 -12.89 -9.99
CA ASP A 18 21.01 -13.54 -11.20
C ASP A 18 20.15 -14.79 -10.92
N VAL A 19 19.53 -14.85 -9.73
CA VAL A 19 18.70 -16.00 -9.33
C VAL A 19 17.41 -16.02 -10.14
N PRO A 20 17.04 -17.14 -10.79
CA PRO A 20 15.82 -17.20 -11.60
C PRO A 20 14.54 -16.95 -10.79
N ILE A 21 13.54 -16.29 -11.38
CA ILE A 21 12.24 -15.97 -10.76
C ILE A 21 11.57 -17.18 -10.07
N ARG A 22 11.66 -18.36 -10.70
CA ARG A 22 11.09 -19.60 -10.14
C ARG A 22 11.75 -19.99 -8.82
N GLU A 23 13.06 -19.83 -8.75
CA GLU A 23 13.85 -20.15 -7.57
C GLU A 23 13.64 -19.12 -6.46
N VAL A 24 13.56 -17.83 -6.79
CA VAL A 24 13.20 -16.77 -5.82
C VAL A 24 11.82 -17.05 -5.20
N ALA A 25 10.82 -17.39 -6.00
CA ALA A 25 9.49 -17.75 -5.52
C ALA A 25 9.52 -18.97 -4.58
N ARG A 26 10.33 -19.98 -4.90
CA ARG A 26 10.49 -21.19 -4.07
C ARG A 26 11.19 -20.89 -2.74
N ARG A 27 12.26 -20.08 -2.75
CA ARG A 27 13.04 -19.72 -1.55
C ARG A 27 12.23 -18.86 -0.57
N LEU A 28 11.46 -17.91 -1.09
CA LEU A 28 10.69 -16.97 -0.27
C LEU A 28 9.24 -17.42 0.00
N GLY A 29 8.78 -18.53 -0.61
CA GLY A 29 7.42 -19.04 -0.41
C GLY A 29 6.31 -18.16 -0.99
N ILE A 30 6.62 -17.34 -2.00
CA ILE A 30 5.69 -16.38 -2.60
C ILE A 30 5.32 -16.74 -4.04
N SER A 31 4.22 -16.20 -4.55
CA SER A 31 3.81 -16.45 -5.93
C SER A 31 4.80 -15.86 -6.95
N ARG A 32 4.98 -16.55 -8.09
CA ARG A 32 5.79 -16.03 -9.21
C ARG A 32 5.29 -14.67 -9.72
N ASN A 33 3.98 -14.42 -9.63
CA ASN A 33 3.38 -13.15 -10.02
C ASN A 33 3.79 -12.03 -9.07
N THR A 34 3.91 -12.32 -7.77
CA THR A 34 4.41 -11.38 -6.76
C THR A 34 5.88 -11.02 -7.02
N VAL A 35 6.72 -12.02 -7.36
CA VAL A 35 8.12 -11.77 -7.75
C VAL A 35 8.19 -10.87 -8.98
N ARG A 36 7.42 -11.17 -10.04
CA ARG A 36 7.37 -10.34 -11.24
C ARG A 36 6.92 -8.90 -10.94
N ALA A 37 5.89 -8.73 -10.11
CA ALA A 37 5.40 -7.41 -9.71
C ALA A 37 6.45 -6.62 -8.92
N ALA A 38 7.17 -7.27 -8.00
CA ALA A 38 8.25 -6.65 -7.23
C ALA A 38 9.43 -6.22 -8.11
N LEU A 39 9.76 -7.01 -9.13
CA LEU A 39 10.82 -6.69 -10.09
C LEU A 39 10.42 -5.57 -11.06
N ALA A 40 9.15 -5.49 -11.43
CA ALA A 40 8.61 -4.45 -12.32
C ALA A 40 8.48 -3.09 -11.62
N SER A 41 8.18 -3.07 -10.32
CA SER A 41 8.09 -1.83 -9.55
C SER A 41 9.46 -1.33 -9.13
N ASP A 42 9.88 -0.17 -9.63
CA ASP A 42 11.11 0.50 -9.21
C ASP A 42 11.04 1.23 -7.87
N ARG A 43 9.83 1.36 -7.33
CA ARG A 43 9.61 1.91 -5.99
C ARG A 43 9.18 0.82 -5.02
N PRO A 44 9.49 0.96 -3.73
CA PRO A 44 9.00 0.05 -2.72
C PRO A 44 7.47 0.02 -2.71
N PRO A 45 6.86 -1.11 -2.33
CA PRO A 45 5.42 -1.24 -2.22
C PRO A 45 4.88 -0.18 -1.26
N GLN A 46 4.01 0.69 -1.76
CA GLN A 46 3.27 1.64 -0.94
C GLN A 46 1.87 1.10 -0.69
N TYR A 47 1.44 1.13 0.57
CA TYR A 47 0.05 0.82 0.88
C TYR A 47 -0.83 1.98 0.42
N GLN A 48 -1.42 1.83 -0.76
CA GLN A 48 -2.45 2.74 -1.28
C GLN A 48 -3.76 1.98 -1.32
N ARG A 49 -4.57 2.15 -0.28
CA ARG A 49 -5.99 1.77 -0.33
C ARG A 49 -6.74 3.01 -0.80
N GLN A 50 -7.51 2.88 -1.89
CA GLN A 50 -8.50 3.91 -2.19
C GLN A 50 -9.38 4.07 -0.94
N GLY A 51 -9.51 5.31 -0.47
CA GLY A 51 -10.40 5.61 0.65
C GLY A 51 -11.77 5.02 0.32
N ARG A 52 -12.27 4.13 1.19
CA ARG A 52 -13.66 3.71 1.07
C ARG A 52 -14.47 4.97 1.39
N GLY A 53 -15.44 5.31 0.55
CA GLY A 53 -16.34 6.43 0.84
C GLY A 53 -16.92 6.29 2.25
N SER A 54 -16.99 7.40 2.97
CA SER A 54 -17.64 7.49 4.26
C SER A 54 -19.12 7.81 4.07
N VAL A 55 -19.97 7.31 4.98
CA VAL A 55 -21.36 7.80 5.08
C VAL A 55 -21.37 9.31 5.34
N ALA A 56 -20.31 9.85 5.94
CA ALA A 56 -20.16 11.28 6.18
C ALA A 56 -19.80 12.10 4.94
N ASP A 57 -19.38 11.49 3.82
CA ASP A 57 -18.89 12.25 2.65
C ASP A 57 -19.99 13.16 2.06
N GLU A 58 -21.24 12.68 2.04
CA GLU A 58 -22.40 13.46 1.58
C GLU A 58 -22.70 14.67 2.50
N TYR A 59 -22.34 14.54 3.79
CA TYR A 59 -22.62 15.54 4.82
C TYR A 59 -21.41 16.43 5.14
N GLU A 60 -20.23 16.15 4.57
CA GLU A 60 -18.99 16.87 4.88
C GLU A 60 -19.12 18.39 4.69
N PRO A 61 -19.74 18.92 3.62
CA PRO A 61 -19.94 20.35 3.46
C PRO A 61 -20.75 20.99 4.60
N GLN A 62 -21.84 20.33 5.01
CA GLN A 62 -22.72 20.80 6.08
C GLN A 62 -22.01 20.74 7.45
N ILE A 63 -21.25 19.68 7.70
CA ILE A 63 -20.43 19.54 8.91
C ILE A 63 -19.42 20.70 8.99
N ARG A 64 -18.77 21.05 7.87
CA ARG A 64 -17.80 22.16 7.84
C ARG A 64 -18.44 23.51 8.13
N VAL A 65 -19.65 23.77 7.61
CA VAL A 65 -20.40 25.00 7.92
C VAL A 65 -20.74 25.05 9.42
N LEU A 66 -21.27 23.95 9.97
CA LEU A 66 -21.66 23.89 11.37
C LEU A 66 -20.48 24.12 12.32
N LEU A 67 -19.32 23.52 12.03
CA LEU A 67 -18.10 23.69 12.82
C LEU A 67 -17.53 25.12 12.70
N ALA A 68 -17.71 25.79 11.56
CA ALA A 68 -17.30 27.18 11.39
C ALA A 68 -18.19 28.15 12.19
N GLU A 69 -19.50 27.91 12.20
CA GLU A 69 -20.47 28.71 12.95
C GLU A 69 -20.37 28.47 14.46
N TRP A 70 -20.05 27.24 14.88
CA TRP A 70 -19.99 26.84 16.29
C TRP A 70 -18.63 26.20 16.64
N PRO A 71 -17.52 26.96 16.70
CA PRO A 71 -16.17 26.41 16.87
C PRO A 71 -15.93 25.69 18.20
N LYS A 72 -16.78 25.91 19.20
CA LYS A 72 -16.72 25.29 20.52
C LYS A 72 -17.84 24.27 20.75
N MET A 73 -18.44 23.75 19.68
CA MET A 73 -19.46 22.72 19.78
C MET A 73 -18.91 21.54 20.62
N PRO A 74 -19.58 21.17 21.73
CA PRO A 74 -19.14 20.05 22.54
C PRO A 74 -19.38 18.75 21.76
N ALA A 75 -18.34 17.92 21.65
CA ALA A 75 -18.49 16.55 21.20
C ALA A 75 -18.97 15.68 22.40
N PRO A 76 -19.88 14.73 22.18
CA PRO A 76 -20.29 13.78 23.21
C PRO A 76 -19.15 12.87 23.67
#